data_AF-A0A3R9LSN4-F1
#
_entry.id   AF-A0A3R9LSN4-F1
#
_cell.length_a   1.000
_cell.length_b   1.000
_cell.length_c   1.000
_cell.angle_alpha   90.00
_cell.angle_beta   90.00
_cell.angle_gamma   90.00
#
_symmetry.space_group_name_H-M   'P 1'
#
loop_
_entity.id
_entity.type
_entity.pdbx_description
1 polymer ?
#
loop_
_entity_poly.entity_id
_entity_poly.type
_entity_poly.pdbx_seq_one_letter_code
_entity_poly.pdbx_strand_id
1 'polypeptide(L)'
;MIKKFEEMSLEELWQLFPIFLVEHKSEWKDWYELEKTSLKKILGANVIKRIEHIGSTAIPNIWAKNIVDILLEVGRIEDLARVRNLLVKNGWLVMSESPNRISLNKGYTEQGFAEKVFHLHLRMTGDHNEIYFRDYLCQHPDIAQAYQELKLSLWKQFERNRDAYTDAKTDFINHYVSEAKSSNF
;
A
#
# COMPACT_ATOMS: atom_id res chain seq x y z
N MET A 1 22.17 13.63 17.83
CA MET A 1 21.59 14.05 16.55
C MET A 1 20.84 12.86 15.98
N ILE A 2 19.64 13.08 15.46
CA ILE A 2 18.90 12.04 14.75
C ILE A 2 19.52 11.93 13.35
N LYS A 3 19.83 10.70 12.89
CA LYS A 3 20.37 10.47 11.55
C LYS A 3 19.29 10.76 10.51
N LYS A 4 19.70 11.25 9.33
CA LYS A 4 18.78 11.35 8.19
C LYS A 4 18.56 9.98 7.55
N PHE A 5 17.47 9.83 6.79
CA PHE A 5 17.18 8.56 6.11
C PHE A 5 18.29 8.10 5.17
N GLU A 6 18.94 9.02 4.46
CA GLU A 6 20.00 8.67 3.52
C GLU A 6 21.27 8.14 4.22
N GLU A 7 21.36 8.32 5.53
CA GLU A 7 22.51 7.94 6.37
C GLU A 7 22.24 6.66 7.19
N MET A 8 21.02 6.12 7.12
CA MET A 8 20.63 4.90 7.83
C MET A 8 20.88 3.66 6.97
N SER A 9 21.46 2.64 7.60
CA SER A 9 21.50 1.28 7.05
C SER A 9 20.10 0.68 6.93
N LEU A 10 19.96 -0.36 6.10
CA LEU A 10 18.69 -1.09 5.95
C LEU A 10 18.21 -1.69 7.28
N GLU A 11 19.13 -2.14 8.13
CA GLU A 11 18.83 -2.67 9.46
C GLU A 11 18.27 -1.59 10.39
N GLU A 12 18.87 -0.39 10.40
CA GLU A 12 18.36 0.76 11.18
C GLU A 12 16.96 1.16 10.70
N LEU A 13 16.72 1.17 9.39
CA LEU A 13 15.38 1.43 8.83
C LEU A 13 14.38 0.34 9.23
N TRP A 14 14.77 -0.92 9.29
CA TRP A 14 13.88 -2.00 9.75
C TRP A 14 13.57 -1.92 11.24
N GLN A 15 14.51 -1.45 12.06
CA GLN A 15 14.25 -1.19 13.48
C GLN A 15 13.32 0.01 13.69
N LEU A 16 13.45 1.04 12.84
CA LEU A 16 12.61 2.24 12.90
C LEU A 16 11.20 2.00 12.34
N PHE A 17 11.07 1.09 11.37
CA PHE A 17 9.82 0.78 10.67
C PHE A 17 9.48 -0.73 10.70
N PRO A 18 9.37 -1.34 11.90
CA PRO A 18 9.09 -2.76 12.02
C PRO A 18 7.71 -3.09 11.46
N ILE A 19 7.51 -4.35 11.10
CA ILE A 19 6.16 -4.83 10.82
C ILE A 19 5.45 -4.97 12.16
N PHE A 20 4.33 -4.27 12.31
CA PHE A 20 3.37 -4.52 13.38
C PHE A 20 1.96 -4.48 12.83
N LEU A 21 1.09 -5.35 13.34
CA LEU A 21 -0.31 -5.40 12.96
C LEU A 21 -1.16 -4.87 14.11
N VAL A 22 -2.25 -4.20 13.75
CA VAL A 22 -3.28 -3.69 14.66
C VAL A 22 -4.64 -4.20 14.21
N GLU A 23 -5.59 -4.20 15.14
CA GLU A 23 -7.01 -4.44 14.82
C GLU A 23 -7.52 -3.44 13.78
N HIS A 24 -8.57 -3.83 13.06
CA HIS A 24 -9.17 -2.98 12.05
C HIS A 24 -9.63 -1.64 12.64
N LYS A 25 -9.29 -0.54 11.96
CA LYS A 25 -9.69 0.82 12.37
C LYS A 25 -10.55 1.47 11.29
N SER A 26 -11.74 1.94 11.66
CA SER A 26 -12.68 2.61 10.75
C SER A 26 -12.11 3.92 10.18
N GLU A 27 -11.27 4.61 10.95
CA GLU A 27 -10.59 5.86 10.57
C GLU A 27 -9.68 5.73 9.34
N TRP A 28 -9.23 4.53 8.97
CA TRP A 28 -8.45 4.32 7.74
C TRP A 28 -9.20 4.75 6.48
N LYS A 29 -10.53 4.59 6.46
CA LYS A 29 -11.37 5.06 5.36
C LYS A 29 -11.33 6.59 5.25
N ASP A 30 -11.38 7.28 6.38
CA ASP A 30 -11.31 8.75 6.42
C ASP A 30 -9.92 9.25 6.02
N TRP A 31 -8.86 8.56 6.48
CA TRP A 31 -7.48 8.87 6.09
C TRP A 31 -7.28 8.72 4.58
N TYR A 32 -7.81 7.64 4.00
CA TYR A 32 -7.80 7.42 2.57
C TYR A 32 -8.54 8.53 1.81
N GLU A 33 -9.77 8.89 2.19
CA GLU A 33 -10.55 9.90 1.47
C GLU A 33 -9.91 11.30 1.54
N LEU A 34 -9.29 11.63 2.68
CA LEU A 34 -8.51 12.86 2.82
C LEU A 34 -7.29 12.87 1.89
N GLU A 35 -6.50 11.79 1.86
CA GLU A 35 -5.30 11.73 1.03
C GLU A 35 -5.65 11.61 -0.46
N LYS A 36 -6.71 10.89 -0.83
CA LYS A 36 -7.28 10.85 -2.19
C LYS A 36 -7.65 12.25 -2.67
N THR A 37 -8.29 13.05 -1.82
CA THR A 37 -8.64 14.44 -2.12
C THR A 37 -7.39 15.30 -2.31
N SER A 38 -6.37 15.13 -1.47
CA SER A 38 -5.07 15.78 -1.61
C SER A 38 -4.38 15.42 -2.94
N LEU A 39 -4.31 14.13 -3.27
CA LEU A 39 -3.72 13.63 -4.51
C LEU A 39 -4.42 14.20 -5.76
N LYS A 40 -5.76 14.25 -5.76
CA LYS A 40 -6.54 14.87 -6.84
C LYS A 40 -6.21 16.35 -7.04
N LYS A 41 -5.99 17.10 -5.95
CA LYS A 41 -5.59 18.51 -6.02
C LYS A 41 -4.17 18.69 -6.57
N ILE A 42 -3.23 17.84 -6.13
CA ILE A 42 -1.83 17.92 -6.55
C ILE A 42 -1.68 17.58 -8.05
N LEU A 43 -2.37 16.54 -8.51
CA LEU A 43 -2.14 15.97 -9.85
C LEU A 43 -3.08 16.53 -10.93
N GLY A 44 -4.23 17.05 -10.53
CA GLY A 44 -5.30 17.43 -11.43
C GLY A 44 -6.10 16.22 -11.95
N ALA A 45 -7.41 16.41 -12.13
CA ALA A 45 -8.33 15.31 -12.44
C ALA A 45 -8.04 14.57 -13.76
N ASN A 46 -7.44 15.25 -14.75
CA ASN A 46 -7.25 14.68 -16.09
C ASN A 46 -6.15 13.60 -16.16
N VAL A 47 -5.23 13.58 -15.19
CA VAL A 47 -4.09 12.65 -15.18
C VAL A 47 -4.47 11.31 -14.57
N ILE A 48 -5.38 11.33 -13.60
CA ILE A 48 -5.77 10.16 -12.82
C ILE A 48 -6.83 9.38 -13.60
N LYS A 49 -6.52 8.15 -13.98
CA LYS A 49 -7.49 7.21 -14.58
C LYS A 49 -8.27 6.46 -13.52
N ARG A 50 -7.62 6.14 -12.40
CA ARG A 50 -8.23 5.49 -11.25
C ARG A 50 -7.48 5.87 -9.98
N ILE A 51 -8.20 5.95 -8.87
CA ILE A 51 -7.60 6.05 -7.54
C ILE A 51 -8.46 5.28 -6.53
N GLU A 52 -7.88 4.27 -5.88
CA GLU A 52 -8.60 3.29 -5.08
C GLU A 52 -7.89 3.02 -3.75
N HIS A 53 -8.67 2.79 -2.69
CA HIS A 53 -8.15 2.27 -1.42
C HIS A 53 -7.95 0.77 -1.59
N ILE A 54 -6.72 0.29 -1.46
CA ILE A 54 -6.39 -1.13 -1.60
C ILE A 54 -5.69 -1.65 -0.34
N GLY A 55 -5.21 -2.89 -0.39
CA GLY A 55 -4.50 -3.50 0.72
C GLY A 55 -5.42 -3.86 1.89
N SER A 56 -4.82 -4.32 2.99
CA SER A 56 -5.59 -4.85 4.13
C SER A 56 -6.40 -3.80 4.88
N THR A 57 -6.02 -2.52 4.82
CA THR A 57 -6.76 -1.44 5.50
C THR A 57 -8.08 -1.08 4.79
N ALA A 58 -8.25 -1.52 3.55
CA ALA A 58 -9.51 -1.40 2.80
C ALA A 58 -10.49 -2.54 3.07
N ILE A 59 -10.08 -3.58 3.81
CA ILE A 59 -10.88 -4.77 4.09
C ILE A 59 -11.36 -4.69 5.55
N PRO A 60 -12.68 -4.79 5.81
CA PRO A 60 -13.22 -4.69 7.16
C PRO A 60 -12.84 -5.91 8.02
N ASN A 61 -12.76 -5.69 9.33
CA ASN A 61 -12.64 -6.75 10.35
C ASN A 61 -11.41 -7.67 10.24
N ILE A 62 -10.33 -7.20 9.59
CA ILE A 62 -9.04 -7.90 9.58
C ILE A 62 -7.91 -7.07 10.17
N TRP A 63 -6.96 -7.73 10.83
CA TRP A 63 -5.73 -7.10 11.31
C TRP A 63 -4.85 -6.66 10.15
N ALA A 64 -4.25 -5.48 10.25
CA ALA A 64 -3.42 -4.91 9.19
C ALA A 64 -2.25 -4.10 9.75
N LYS A 65 -1.25 -3.85 8.90
CA LYS A 65 -0.29 -2.77 9.18
C LYS A 65 -1.08 -1.46 9.22
N ASN A 66 -0.78 -0.58 10.17
CA ASN A 66 -1.41 0.73 10.28
C ASN A 66 -0.94 1.70 9.19
N ILE A 67 -1.10 1.30 7.92
CA ILE A 67 -0.62 1.98 6.72
C ILE A 67 -1.71 1.86 5.67
N VAL A 68 -2.17 2.99 5.14
CA VAL A 68 -3.18 3.04 4.07
C VAL A 68 -2.49 2.82 2.72
N ASP A 69 -2.87 1.75 2.01
CA ASP A 69 -2.39 1.49 0.65
C ASP A 69 -3.35 2.13 -0.37
N ILE A 70 -2.79 2.92 -1.29
CA ILE A 70 -3.53 3.63 -2.34
C ILE A 70 -3.01 3.15 -3.69
N LEU A 71 -3.91 2.73 -4.57
CA LEU A 71 -3.59 2.50 -5.97
C LEU A 71 -3.94 3.77 -6.76
N LEU A 72 -3.02 4.21 -7.62
CA LEU A 72 -3.27 5.28 -8.57
C LEU A 72 -2.85 4.84 -9.97
N GLU A 73 -3.80 4.84 -10.91
CA GLU A 73 -3.55 4.50 -12.31
C GLU A 73 -3.43 5.76 -13.16
N VAL A 74 -2.44 5.77 -14.05
CA VAL A 74 -2.32 6.76 -15.14
C VAL A 74 -2.49 6.09 -16.50
N GLY A 75 -2.86 6.89 -17.50
CA GLY A 75 -3.16 6.39 -18.85
C GLY A 75 -1.96 6.36 -19.78
N ARG A 76 -0.90 7.10 -19.47
CA ARG A 76 0.28 7.26 -20.33
C ARG A 76 1.56 7.04 -19.54
N ILE A 77 2.54 6.43 -20.19
CA ILE A 77 3.83 6.15 -19.55
C ILE A 77 4.55 7.43 -19.13
N GLU A 78 4.41 8.52 -19.90
CA GLU A 78 5.04 9.81 -19.57
C GLU A 78 4.42 10.46 -18.33
N ASP A 79 3.19 10.08 -17.97
CA ASP A 79 2.54 10.56 -16.76
C ASP A 79 3.15 9.97 -15.50
N LEU A 80 3.76 8.77 -15.55
CA LEU A 80 4.39 8.15 -14.38
C LEU A 80 5.49 9.04 -13.79
N ALA A 81 6.46 9.43 -14.61
CA ALA A 81 7.58 10.28 -14.17
C ALA A 81 7.08 11.67 -13.74
N ARG A 82 6.10 12.23 -14.45
CA ARG A 82 5.50 13.54 -14.10
C ARG A 82 4.80 13.49 -12.74
N VAL A 83 3.93 12.49 -12.54
CA VAL A 83 3.20 12.29 -11.28
C VAL A 83 4.17 12.04 -10.14
N ARG A 84 5.14 11.13 -10.32
CA ARG A 84 6.21 10.88 -9.34
C ARG A 84 6.89 12.19 -8.92
N ASN A 85 7.33 13.00 -9.87
CA ASN A 85 8.00 14.27 -9.58
C ASN A 85 7.13 15.26 -8.80
N LEU A 86 5.85 15.36 -9.14
CA LEU A 86 4.90 16.19 -8.40
C LEU A 86 4.71 15.69 -6.97
N LEU A 87 4.59 14.37 -6.79
CA LEU A 87 4.41 13.77 -5.47
C LEU A 87 5.65 13.95 -4.59
N VAL A 88 6.86 13.76 -5.13
CA VAL A 88 8.11 14.00 -4.39
C VAL A 88 8.19 15.45 -3.91
N LYS A 89 7.84 16.42 -4.77
CA LYS A 89 7.76 17.83 -4.37
C LYS A 89 6.72 18.11 -3.28
N ASN A 90 5.77 17.21 -3.06
CA ASN A 90 4.71 17.29 -2.06
C ASN A 90 4.90 16.29 -0.90
N GLY A 91 6.14 15.87 -0.64
CA GLY A 91 6.49 15.11 0.57
C GLY A 91 6.29 13.60 0.48
N TRP A 92 6.14 13.04 -0.73
CA TRP A 92 6.23 11.60 -0.94
C TRP A 92 7.68 11.16 -1.14
N LEU A 93 8.05 9.99 -0.60
CA LEU A 93 9.36 9.38 -0.80
C LEU A 93 9.24 8.22 -1.79
N VAL A 94 10.15 8.14 -2.76
CA VAL A 94 10.20 7.02 -3.71
C VAL A 94 10.84 5.81 -3.02
N MET A 95 10.13 4.68 -3.03
CA MET A 95 10.60 3.41 -2.46
C MET A 95 11.18 2.49 -3.52
N SER A 96 10.51 2.39 -4.67
CA SER A 96 10.99 1.63 -5.81
C SER A 96 10.39 2.17 -7.10
N GLU A 97 11.13 2.00 -8.19
CA GLU A 97 10.74 2.48 -9.51
C GLU A 97 11.14 1.42 -10.55
N SER A 98 10.18 1.03 -11.38
CA SER A 98 10.34 0.23 -12.58
C SER A 98 9.60 0.92 -13.73
N PRO A 99 9.79 0.49 -14.99
CA PRO A 99 9.21 1.19 -16.14
C PRO A 99 7.71 1.47 -16.04
N ASN A 100 6.94 0.54 -15.46
CA ASN A 100 5.47 0.63 -15.40
C ASN A 100 4.91 0.77 -13.98
N ARG A 101 5.76 0.72 -12.95
CA ARG A 101 5.36 0.69 -11.54
C ARG A 101 6.26 1.59 -10.71
N ILE A 102 5.67 2.50 -9.95
CA ILE A 102 6.39 3.31 -8.96
C ILE A 102 5.70 3.13 -7.61
N SER A 103 6.47 2.82 -6.57
CA SER A 103 5.96 2.72 -5.21
C SER A 103 6.51 3.91 -4.42
N LEU A 104 5.62 4.65 -3.77
CA LEU A 104 5.96 5.78 -2.92
C LEU A 104 5.40 5.59 -1.53
N ASN A 105 5.97 6.29 -0.55
CA ASN A 105 5.41 6.37 0.80
C ASN A 105 5.27 7.82 1.27
N LYS A 106 4.45 8.02 2.31
CA LYS A 106 4.30 9.29 3.04
C LYS A 106 4.05 8.98 4.51
N GLY A 107 4.58 9.81 5.42
CA GLY A 107 4.44 9.62 6.86
C GLY A 107 5.53 8.77 7.50
N TYR A 108 6.64 8.54 6.80
CA TYR A 108 7.88 8.01 7.39
C TYR A 108 8.70 9.20 7.88
N THR A 109 9.04 9.25 9.18
CA THR A 109 9.86 10.32 9.78
C THR A 109 11.11 9.73 10.44
N GLU A 110 12.09 10.57 10.75
CA GLU A 110 13.31 10.15 11.45
C GLU A 110 13.04 9.69 12.89
N GLN A 111 11.82 9.91 13.41
CA GLN A 111 11.34 9.45 14.71
C GLN A 111 10.41 8.23 14.62
N GLY A 112 10.22 7.67 13.42
CA GLY A 112 9.33 6.54 13.16
C GLY A 112 8.13 6.92 12.30
N PHE A 113 7.03 6.18 12.45
CA PHE A 113 5.81 6.47 11.71
C PHE A 113 5.10 7.72 12.25
N ALA A 114 4.69 8.61 11.34
CA ALA A 114 3.68 9.61 11.63
C ALA A 114 2.34 8.94 11.99
N GLU A 115 1.40 9.72 12.52
CA GLU A 115 0.05 9.22 12.83
C GLU A 115 -0.63 8.59 11.59
N LYS A 116 -0.52 9.26 10.44
CA LYS A 116 -1.10 8.83 9.17
C LYS A 116 0.03 8.45 8.20
N VAL A 117 0.06 7.18 7.83
CA VAL A 117 1.08 6.61 6.93
C VAL A 117 0.40 6.07 5.69
N PHE A 118 0.98 6.38 4.53
CA PHE A 118 0.44 5.98 3.24
C PHE A 118 1.50 5.29 2.39
N HIS A 119 1.08 4.24 1.71
CA HIS A 119 1.79 3.67 0.56
C HIS A 119 1.00 3.99 -0.69
N LEU A 120 1.65 4.50 -1.72
CA LEU A 120 1.05 4.79 -3.00
C LEU A 120 1.69 3.90 -4.07
N HIS A 121 0.84 3.12 -4.71
CA HIS A 121 1.15 2.24 -5.83
C HIS A 121 0.74 2.95 -7.11
N LEU A 122 1.68 3.65 -7.73
CA LEU A 122 1.48 4.30 -9.01
C LEU A 122 1.71 3.28 -10.13
N ARG A 123 0.69 3.09 -10.98
CA ARG A 123 0.63 2.02 -11.99
C ARG A 123 0.09 2.54 -13.33
N MET A 124 0.34 1.78 -14.38
CA MET A 124 -0.36 1.93 -15.65
C MET A 124 -1.79 1.37 -15.54
N THR A 125 -2.72 1.93 -16.32
CA THR A 125 -4.12 1.45 -16.36
C THR A 125 -4.19 -0.05 -16.67
N GLY A 126 -4.96 -0.79 -15.86
CA GLY A 126 -5.16 -2.24 -16.01
C GLY A 126 -4.25 -3.07 -15.10
N ASP A 127 -3.22 -2.47 -14.49
CA ASP A 127 -2.32 -3.13 -13.56
C ASP A 127 -2.81 -2.92 -12.11
N HIS A 128 -3.90 -3.62 -11.77
CA HIS A 128 -4.66 -3.36 -10.55
C HIS A 128 -5.22 -4.63 -9.87
N ASN A 129 -4.41 -5.69 -9.82
CA ASN A 129 -4.80 -6.97 -9.18
C ASN A 129 -5.25 -6.79 -7.72
N GLU A 130 -4.72 -5.79 -7.03
CA GLU A 130 -5.02 -5.46 -5.64
C GLU A 130 -6.49 -5.05 -5.45
N ILE A 131 -7.15 -4.51 -6.47
CA ILE A 131 -8.59 -4.21 -6.44
C ILE A 131 -9.39 -5.50 -6.39
N TYR A 132 -9.10 -6.44 -7.30
CA TYR A 132 -9.77 -7.74 -7.34
C TYR A 132 -9.60 -8.49 -6.01
N PHE A 133 -8.39 -8.50 -5.46
CA PHE A 133 -8.12 -9.13 -4.18
C PHE A 133 -8.92 -8.49 -3.03
N ARG A 134 -8.92 -7.15 -2.96
CA ARG A 134 -9.70 -6.40 -1.96
C ARG A 134 -11.19 -6.75 -2.06
N ASP A 135 -11.76 -6.60 -3.25
CA ASP A 135 -13.20 -6.76 -3.45
C ASP A 135 -13.66 -8.19 -3.17
N TYR A 136 -12.84 -9.18 -3.54
CA TYR A 136 -13.08 -10.58 -3.19
C TYR A 136 -13.10 -10.78 -1.68
N LEU A 137 -12.06 -10.34 -0.95
CA LEU A 137 -12.03 -10.50 0.51
C LEU A 137 -13.15 -9.74 1.22
N CYS A 138 -13.59 -8.59 0.70
CA CYS A 138 -14.74 -7.86 1.24
C CYS A 138 -16.06 -8.65 1.12
N GLN A 139 -16.19 -9.49 0.10
CA GLN A 139 -17.39 -10.32 -0.14
C GLN A 139 -17.29 -11.72 0.47
N HIS A 140 -16.09 -12.16 0.85
CA HIS A 140 -15.82 -13.47 1.44
C HIS A 140 -15.15 -13.33 2.83
N PRO A 141 -15.93 -13.04 3.90
CA PRO A 141 -15.38 -12.80 5.24
C PRO A 141 -14.59 -13.97 5.81
N ASP A 142 -14.97 -15.20 5.48
CA ASP A 142 -14.25 -16.42 5.85
C ASP A 142 -12.84 -16.45 5.24
N ILE A 143 -12.71 -16.09 3.97
CA ILE A 143 -11.41 -15.99 3.30
C ILE A 143 -10.60 -14.81 3.83
N ALA A 144 -11.25 -13.70 4.18
CA ALA A 144 -10.60 -12.57 4.82
C ALA A 144 -10.00 -12.95 6.19
N GLN A 145 -10.69 -13.79 6.98
CA GLN A 145 -10.17 -14.35 8.22
C GLN A 145 -8.99 -15.29 7.96
N ALA A 146 -9.07 -16.18 6.98
CA ALA A 146 -7.93 -17.04 6.60
C ALA A 146 -6.69 -16.21 6.19
N TYR A 147 -6.89 -15.11 5.46
CA TYR A 147 -5.81 -14.19 5.12
C TYR A 147 -5.22 -13.50 6.35
N GLN A 148 -6.05 -13.15 7.34
CA GLN A 148 -5.58 -12.62 8.61
C GLN A 148 -4.73 -13.64 9.38
N GLU A 149 -5.20 -14.88 9.51
CA GLU A 149 -4.48 -15.94 10.21
C GLU A 149 -3.09 -16.16 9.61
N LEU A 150 -3.01 -16.20 8.27
CA LEU A 150 -1.73 -16.23 7.56
C LEU A 150 -0.85 -15.02 7.91
N LYS A 151 -1.40 -13.80 7.89
CA LYS A 151 -0.63 -12.60 8.24
C LYS A 151 -0.12 -12.60 9.67
N LEU A 152 -0.92 -13.11 10.61
CA LEU A 152 -0.57 -13.19 12.03
C LEU A 152 0.53 -14.24 12.28
N SER A 153 0.45 -15.41 11.62
CA SER A 153 1.46 -16.46 11.74
C SER A 153 2.83 -16.02 11.19
N LEU A 154 2.82 -15.23 10.11
CA LEU A 154 4.03 -14.68 9.48
C LEU A 154 4.62 -13.48 10.22
N TRP A 155 3.81 -12.74 10.99
CA TRP A 155 4.22 -11.46 11.56
C TRP A 155 5.48 -11.59 12.43
N LYS A 156 5.46 -12.45 13.44
CA LYS A 156 6.60 -12.57 14.37
C LYS A 156 7.84 -13.19 13.74
N GLN A 157 7.67 -14.03 12.73
CA GLN A 157 8.78 -14.60 11.98
C GLN A 157 9.51 -13.56 11.13
N PHE A 158 8.78 -12.61 10.55
CA PHE A 158 9.31 -11.65 9.57
C PHE A 158 9.23 -10.20 10.03
N GLU A 159 9.19 -9.95 11.35
CA GLU A 159 9.01 -8.61 11.95
C GLU A 159 10.00 -7.56 11.41
N ARG A 160 11.21 -8.00 11.06
CA ARG A 160 12.30 -7.18 10.49
C ARG A 160 12.66 -7.53 9.05
N ASN A 161 11.83 -8.29 8.34
CA ASN A 161 12.06 -8.65 6.93
C ASN A 161 10.78 -8.48 6.11
N ARG A 162 10.58 -7.25 5.62
CA ARG A 162 9.37 -6.85 4.88
C ARG A 162 9.20 -7.57 3.55
N ASP A 163 10.30 -7.86 2.87
CA ASP A 163 10.27 -8.52 1.57
C ASP A 163 9.84 -9.97 1.76
N ALA A 164 10.47 -10.70 2.68
CA ALA A 164 10.06 -12.07 3.01
C ALA A 164 8.61 -12.16 3.53
N TYR A 165 8.16 -11.19 4.34
CA TYR A 165 6.76 -11.13 4.76
C TYR A 165 5.79 -10.94 3.58
N THR A 166 6.20 -10.15 2.58
CA THR A 166 5.39 -9.91 1.38
C THR A 166 5.36 -11.16 0.51
N ASP A 167 6.53 -11.77 0.26
CA ASP A 167 6.69 -12.96 -0.57
C ASP A 167 5.93 -14.16 -0.02
N ALA A 168 5.96 -14.37 1.30
CA ALA A 168 5.29 -15.48 1.97
C ALA A 168 3.75 -15.46 1.83
N LYS A 169 3.15 -14.36 1.35
CA LYS A 169 1.71 -14.23 1.12
C LYS A 169 1.34 -14.32 -0.36
N THR A 170 2.33 -14.30 -1.26
CA THR A 170 2.14 -14.16 -2.70
C THR A 170 1.22 -15.24 -3.26
N ASP A 171 1.41 -16.50 -2.88
CA ASP A 171 0.60 -17.61 -3.38
C ASP A 171 -0.87 -17.49 -3.00
N PHE A 172 -1.15 -17.12 -1.74
CA PHE A 172 -2.51 -16.87 -1.26
C PHE A 172 -3.16 -15.72 -2.05
N ILE A 173 -2.44 -14.62 -2.23
CA ILE A 173 -2.94 -13.44 -2.94
C ILE A 173 -3.24 -13.80 -4.40
N ASN A 174 -2.30 -14.45 -5.09
CA ASN A 174 -2.45 -14.80 -6.50
C ASN A 174 -3.61 -15.78 -6.74
N HIS A 175 -3.79 -16.75 -5.84
CA HIS A 175 -4.92 -17.68 -5.90
C HIS A 175 -6.25 -16.93 -5.90
N TYR A 176 -6.51 -16.08 -4.91
CA TYR A 176 -7.79 -15.38 -4.81
C TYR A 176 -7.96 -14.23 -5.82
N VAL A 177 -6.87 -13.64 -6.33
CA VAL A 177 -6.95 -12.76 -7.51
C VAL A 177 -7.46 -13.54 -8.74
N SER A 178 -7.00 -14.78 -8.93
CA SER A 178 -7.46 -15.63 -10.04
C SER A 178 -8.94 -16.01 -9.88
N GLU A 179 -9.36 -16.40 -8.67
CA GLU A 179 -10.77 -16.70 -8.37
C GLU A 179 -11.67 -15.48 -8.61
N ALA A 180 -11.24 -14.30 -8.13
CA ALA A 180 -11.97 -13.05 -8.30
C ALA A 180 -12.18 -12.70 -9.78
N LYS A 181 -11.15 -12.86 -10.62
CA LYS A 181 -11.23 -12.61 -12.06
C LYS A 181 -12.11 -13.63 -12.79
N SER A 182 -12.12 -14.88 -12.32
CA SER A 182 -12.87 -15.97 -12.97
C SER A 182 -14.37 -15.93 -12.63
N SER A 183 -14.71 -15.40 -11.46
CA SER A 183 -16.09 -15.36 -10.96
C SER A 183 -16.91 -14.19 -11.53
N ASN A 184 -16.37 -13.41 -12.47
CA ASN A 184 -17.04 -12.28 -13.13
C ASN A 184 -17.67 -11.28 -12.12
N PHE A 185 -16.88 -10.90 -11.12
CA PHE A 185 -17.12 -9.67 -10.37
C PHE A 185 -17.17 -8.45 -11.31
#